data_AF-A0A9K3I5C6-F1
#
_entry.id   AF-A0A9K3I5C6-F1
#
_cell.length_a   1.000
_cell.length_b   1.000
_cell.length_c   1.000
_cell.angle_alpha   90.00
_cell.angle_beta   90.00
_cell.angle_gamma   90.00
#
_symmetry.space_group_name_H-M   'P 1'
#
loop_
_entity.id
_entity.type
_entity.pdbx_description
1 polymer ?
#
loop_
_entity_poly.entity_id
_entity_poly.type
_entity_poly.pdbx_seq_one_letter_code
_entity_poly.pdbx_strand_id
1 'polypeptide(L)'
;MVNRKLSAMNKLLMEENDRLQKHVSQLLYENGYMRQQLHTTSAVTDTSCESAFTTPQHSLRDANNPARLLSIAEETLTEFLSKATGTAVDWVQMPRMKPSPDSVGIFAISQSCSGVAARAYVLVSLEPTKIVEILKDRTSWFRDCRNLEVLTMLPVGNGGTI
;
A
#
# COMPACT_ATOMS: atom_id res chain seq x y z
N MET A 1 -47.63 11.32 -26.12
CA MET A 1 -47.02 10.20 -25.34
C MET A 1 -45.57 10.48 -24.89
N VAL A 2 -44.79 11.28 -25.63
CA VAL A 2 -43.35 11.56 -25.37
C VAL A 2 -43.09 12.29 -24.03
N ASN A 3 -43.98 13.21 -23.63
CA ASN A 3 -43.79 14.03 -22.43
C ASN A 3 -43.83 13.21 -21.10
N ARG A 4 -44.63 12.13 -21.06
CA ARG A 4 -44.70 11.27 -19.86
C ARG A 4 -43.43 10.44 -19.64
N LYS A 5 -42.82 9.94 -20.72
CA LYS A 5 -41.57 9.17 -20.64
C LYS A 5 -40.40 10.04 -20.20
N LEU A 6 -40.31 11.25 -20.75
CA LEU A 6 -39.28 12.23 -20.36
C LEU A 6 -39.41 12.63 -18.88
N SER A 7 -40.65 12.87 -18.42
CA SER A 7 -40.90 13.18 -17.01
C SER A 7 -40.54 12.03 -16.06
N ALA A 8 -40.82 10.77 -16.44
CA ALA A 8 -40.45 9.61 -15.65
C ALA A 8 -38.92 9.41 -15.59
N MET A 9 -38.23 9.64 -16.71
CA MET A 9 -36.77 9.55 -16.78
C MET A 9 -36.09 10.65 -15.95
N ASN A 10 -36.59 11.89 -16.01
CA ASN A 10 -36.07 12.99 -15.19
C ASN A 10 -36.27 12.73 -13.69
N LYS A 11 -37.36 12.08 -13.30
CA LYS A 11 -37.60 11.69 -11.90
C LYS A 11 -36.57 10.66 -11.43
N LEU A 12 -36.31 9.61 -12.21
CA LEU A 12 -35.29 8.60 -11.88
C LEU A 12 -33.89 9.21 -11.82
N LEU A 13 -33.56 10.13 -12.74
CA LEU A 13 -32.27 10.85 -12.72
C LEU A 13 -32.11 11.69 -11.44
N MET A 14 -33.19 12.34 -10.99
CA MET A 14 -33.18 13.14 -9.78
C MET A 14 -33.00 12.29 -8.53
N GLU A 15 -33.66 11.13 -8.47
CA GLU A 15 -33.50 10.16 -7.38
C GLU A 15 -32.08 9.58 -7.33
N GLU A 16 -31.49 9.25 -8.49
CA GLU A 16 -30.10 8.80 -8.56
C GLU A 16 -29.09 9.89 -8.19
N ASN A 17 -29.31 11.14 -8.61
CA ASN A 17 -28.47 12.25 -8.20
C ASN A 17 -28.52 12.48 -6.69
N ASP A 18 -29.71 12.44 -6.07
CA ASP A 18 -29.84 12.57 -4.62
C ASP A 18 -29.13 11.44 -3.87
N ARG A 19 -29.27 10.20 -4.37
CA ARG A 19 -28.57 9.03 -3.82
C ARG A 19 -27.04 9.16 -3.94
N LEU A 20 -26.54 9.58 -5.09
CA LEU A 20 -25.12 9.82 -5.32
C LEU A 20 -24.58 10.95 -4.45
N GLN A 21 -25.32 12.05 -4.32
CA GLN A 21 -24.92 13.20 -3.51
C GLN A 21 -24.83 12.84 -2.02
N LYS A 22 -25.74 12.01 -1.52
CA LYS A 22 -25.65 11.42 -0.17
C LYS A 22 -24.41 10.55 0.01
N HIS A 23 -24.13 9.67 -0.96
CA HIS A 23 -22.95 8.80 -0.90
C HIS A 23 -21.63 9.58 -0.93
N VAL A 24 -21.53 10.61 -1.79
CA VAL A 24 -20.37 11.51 -1.84
C VAL A 24 -20.20 12.25 -0.50
N SER A 25 -21.28 12.75 0.09
CA SER A 25 -21.23 13.43 1.38
C SER A 25 -20.72 12.52 2.49
N GLN A 26 -21.17 11.27 2.51
CA GLN A 26 -20.69 10.25 3.45
C GLN A 26 -19.19 9.95 3.26
N LEU A 27 -18.75 9.74 2.02
CA LEU A 27 -17.34 9.47 1.71
C LEU A 27 -16.43 10.66 2.07
N LEU A 28 -16.87 11.89 1.81
CA LEU A 28 -16.12 13.10 2.20
C LEU A 28 -15.97 13.21 3.71
N TYR A 29 -17.04 12.90 4.46
CA TYR A 29 -17.01 12.87 5.91
C TYR A 29 -16.02 11.81 6.44
N GLU A 30 -16.11 10.58 5.94
CA GLU A 30 -15.22 9.49 6.34
C GLU A 30 -13.75 9.80 5.97
N ASN A 31 -13.51 10.35 4.78
CA ASN A 31 -12.17 10.75 4.36
C ASN A 31 -11.59 11.86 5.23
N GLY A 32 -12.42 12.87 5.58
CA GLY A 32 -12.05 13.93 6.52
C GLY A 32 -11.69 13.37 7.89
N TYR A 33 -12.48 12.44 8.41
CA TYR A 33 -12.24 11.76 9.68
C TYR A 33 -10.94 10.94 9.66
N MET A 34 -10.67 10.18 8.60
CA MET A 34 -9.42 9.41 8.46
C MET A 34 -8.19 10.33 8.38
N ARG A 35 -8.29 11.42 7.60
CA ARG A 35 -7.22 12.44 7.54
C ARG A 35 -6.97 13.07 8.90
N GLN A 36 -8.04 13.39 9.63
CA GLN A 36 -7.93 13.93 10.97
C GLN A 36 -7.22 12.93 11.89
N GLN A 37 -7.63 11.66 11.93
CA GLN A 37 -6.93 10.63 12.71
C GLN A 37 -5.43 10.54 12.37
N LEU A 38 -5.05 10.55 11.09
CA LEU A 38 -3.63 10.55 10.70
C LEU A 38 -2.88 11.77 11.24
N HIS A 39 -3.49 12.95 11.18
CA HIS A 39 -2.90 14.18 11.73
C HIS A 39 -2.83 14.16 13.26
N THR A 40 -3.85 13.65 13.96
CA THR A 40 -3.84 13.57 15.43
C THR A 40 -2.80 12.54 15.91
N THR A 41 -2.67 11.39 15.24
CA THR A 41 -1.61 10.41 15.56
C THR A 41 -0.22 10.97 15.30
N SER A 42 -0.07 11.84 14.29
CA SER A 42 1.19 12.55 14.01
C SER A 42 1.46 13.75 14.95
N ALA A 43 0.45 14.26 15.67
CA ALA A 43 0.59 15.36 16.63
C ALA A 43 0.69 14.87 18.09
N VAL A 44 0.17 13.68 18.40
CA VAL A 44 0.25 13.04 19.72
C VAL A 44 1.60 12.33 19.94
N THR A 45 2.45 12.27 18.92
CA THR A 45 3.80 11.66 19.04
C THR A 45 4.80 12.51 19.82
N ASP A 46 4.43 13.69 20.34
CA ASP A 46 5.26 14.47 21.26
C ASP A 46 4.83 14.40 22.73
N THR A 47 3.74 13.72 23.09
CA THR A 47 3.39 13.55 24.52
C THR A 47 2.39 12.41 24.75
N SER A 48 2.86 11.36 25.43
CA SER A 48 2.08 10.32 26.11
C SER A 48 1.67 9.08 25.31
N CYS A 49 2.44 8.01 25.53
CA CYS A 49 2.16 6.61 25.23
C CYS A 49 0.81 6.12 25.79
N GLU A 50 -0.03 5.56 24.92
CA GLU A 50 -0.60 4.21 25.10
C GLU A 50 -1.15 3.72 23.74
N SER A 51 -0.33 2.95 23.02
CA SER A 51 -0.66 2.41 21.71
C SER A 51 -1.16 0.97 21.86
N ALA A 52 -2.47 0.78 21.82
CA ALA A 52 -3.09 -0.54 21.61
C ALA A 52 -3.16 -0.89 20.11
N PHE A 53 -2.08 -0.59 19.37
CA PHE A 53 -1.83 -1.17 18.06
C PHE A 53 -0.90 -2.35 18.28
N THR A 54 -1.32 -3.55 17.86
CA THR A 54 -0.53 -4.79 17.88
C THR A 54 0.61 -4.71 16.87
N THR A 55 1.52 -3.77 17.08
CA THR A 55 2.92 -3.86 16.69
C THR A 55 3.66 -4.27 17.95
N PRO A 56 4.58 -5.25 17.93
CA PRO A 56 5.44 -5.48 19.08
C PRO A 56 6.14 -4.15 19.39
N GLN A 57 5.77 -3.52 20.51
CA GLN A 57 6.53 -2.41 21.08
C GLN A 57 7.86 -2.99 21.59
N HIS A 58 8.79 -3.28 20.67
CA HIS A 58 10.14 -3.66 21.03
C HIS A 58 11.02 -2.42 20.91
N SER A 59 11.41 -1.92 22.08
CA SER A 59 12.31 -0.79 22.29
C SER A 59 13.43 -0.74 21.26
N LEU A 60 13.57 0.41 20.61
CA LEU A 60 14.65 0.80 19.70
C LEU A 60 16.06 0.68 20.33
N ARG A 61 16.15 0.41 21.65
CA ARG A 61 17.40 0.21 22.41
C ARG A 61 18.12 -1.11 22.12
N ASP A 62 17.45 -2.06 21.46
CA ASP A 62 17.97 -3.41 21.15
C ASP A 62 18.31 -3.61 19.66
N ALA A 63 18.31 -2.52 18.87
CA ALA A 63 18.60 -2.54 17.43
C ALA A 63 20.02 -3.01 17.07
N ASN A 64 20.92 -3.14 18.05
CA ASN A 64 22.28 -3.66 17.85
C ASN A 64 22.40 -5.18 18.00
N ASN A 65 21.31 -5.90 18.29
CA ASN A 65 21.34 -7.36 18.36
C ASN A 65 21.13 -7.95 16.95
N PRO A 66 22.16 -8.55 16.31
CA PRO A 66 22.05 -9.09 14.96
C PRO A 66 20.98 -10.20 14.85
N ALA A 67 20.74 -10.96 15.94
CA ALA A 67 19.71 -11.99 15.94
C ALA A 67 18.28 -11.42 15.82
N ARG A 68 18.03 -10.23 16.36
CA ARG A 68 16.74 -9.55 16.24
C ARG A 68 16.51 -8.95 14.85
N LEU A 69 17.57 -8.39 14.25
CA LEU A 69 17.48 -7.89 12.87
C LEU A 69 17.17 -9.03 11.90
N LEU A 70 17.80 -10.20 12.09
CA LEU A 70 17.50 -11.40 11.33
C LEU A 70 16.04 -11.86 11.52
N SER A 71 15.54 -11.93 12.76
CA SER A 71 14.15 -12.34 12.99
C SER A 71 13.13 -11.37 12.36
N ILE A 72 13.39 -10.05 12.42
CA ILE A 72 12.54 -9.04 11.76
C ILE A 72 12.57 -9.23 10.24
N ALA A 73 13.74 -9.48 9.66
CA ALA A 73 13.87 -9.73 8.22
C ALA A 73 13.10 -10.99 7.80
N GLU A 74 13.18 -12.06 8.57
CA GLU A 74 12.45 -13.31 8.33
C GLU A 74 10.92 -13.14 8.45
N GLU A 75 10.46 -12.45 9.49
CA GLU A 75 9.04 -12.12 9.70
C GLU A 75 8.51 -11.27 8.54
N THR A 76 9.25 -10.20 8.19
CA THR A 76 8.90 -9.29 7.09
C THR A 76 8.84 -10.02 5.75
N LEU A 77 9.80 -10.91 5.47
CA LEU A 77 9.80 -11.71 4.25
C LEU A 77 8.59 -12.66 4.20
N THR A 78 8.29 -13.32 5.31
CA THR A 78 7.14 -14.24 5.42
C THR A 78 5.82 -13.50 5.19
N GLU A 79 5.64 -12.35 5.84
CA GLU A 79 4.46 -11.51 5.64
C GLU A 79 4.37 -11.03 4.18
N PHE A 80 5.46 -10.53 3.60
CA PHE A 80 5.52 -10.08 2.22
C PHE A 80 5.13 -11.20 1.25
N LEU A 81 5.70 -12.40 1.38
CA LEU A 81 5.39 -13.53 0.50
C LEU A 81 3.93 -13.97 0.62
N SER A 82 3.38 -13.97 1.83
CA SER A 82 1.96 -14.31 2.06
C SER A 82 1.02 -13.34 1.34
N LYS A 83 1.36 -12.04 1.35
CA LYS A 83 0.59 -10.99 0.66
C LYS A 83 0.80 -11.06 -0.86
N ALA A 84 2.05 -11.14 -1.31
CA ALA A 84 2.43 -11.08 -2.72
C ALA A 84 1.91 -12.27 -3.55
N THR A 85 1.89 -13.48 -2.96
CA THR A 85 1.35 -14.68 -3.62
C THR A 85 -0.17 -14.71 -3.72
N GLY A 86 -0.86 -13.77 -3.05
CA GLY A 86 -2.32 -13.61 -3.13
C GLY A 86 -3.11 -14.60 -2.28
N THR A 87 -2.46 -15.34 -1.38
CA THR A 87 -3.16 -16.27 -0.48
C THR A 87 -3.69 -15.56 0.77
N ALA A 88 -3.08 -14.45 1.19
CA ALA A 88 -3.45 -13.71 2.40
C ALA A 88 -4.23 -12.41 2.17
N VAL A 89 -4.41 -11.98 0.91
CA VAL A 89 -4.98 -10.67 0.58
C VAL A 89 -5.97 -10.79 -0.57
N ASP A 90 -7.17 -10.26 -0.38
CA ASP A 90 -8.11 -10.01 -1.46
C ASP A 90 -7.69 -8.73 -2.20
N TRP A 91 -7.44 -8.83 -3.50
CA TRP A 91 -6.82 -7.78 -4.28
C TRP A 91 -7.84 -7.08 -5.16
N VAL A 92 -8.09 -5.80 -4.89
CA VAL A 92 -9.01 -4.98 -5.68
C VAL A 92 -8.23 -4.13 -6.67
N GLN A 93 -8.57 -4.24 -7.95
CA GLN A 93 -7.99 -3.40 -8.99
C GLN A 93 -8.34 -1.93 -8.74
N MET A 94 -7.34 -1.05 -8.87
CA MET A 94 -7.53 0.38 -8.68
C MET A 94 -8.57 0.96 -9.65
N PRO A 95 -9.66 1.59 -9.16
CA PRO A 95 -10.64 2.24 -10.01
C PRO A 95 -10.00 3.35 -10.84
N ARG A 96 -10.38 3.46 -12.12
CA ARG A 96 -9.83 4.37 -13.16
C ARG A 96 -8.49 3.98 -13.78
N MET A 97 -7.82 2.92 -13.33
CA MET A 97 -6.68 2.35 -14.06
C MET A 97 -7.18 1.28 -15.04
N LYS A 98 -7.43 1.66 -16.29
CA LYS A 98 -7.65 0.70 -17.38
C LYS A 98 -6.30 0.07 -17.74
N PRO A 99 -6.19 -1.27 -17.84
CA PRO A 99 -5.03 -1.89 -18.46
C PRO A 99 -5.07 -1.50 -19.94
N SER A 100 -4.30 -0.48 -20.31
CA SER A 100 -4.07 -0.20 -21.72
C SER A 100 -3.04 -1.24 -22.22
N PRO A 101 -3.08 -1.63 -23.50
CA PRO A 101 -2.05 -2.51 -24.09
C PRO A 101 -0.62 -1.98 -23.89
N ASP A 102 -0.49 -0.66 -23.75
CA ASP A 102 0.78 0.04 -23.54
C ASP A 102 0.99 0.48 -22.07
N SER A 103 0.05 0.15 -21.17
CA SER A 103 0.13 0.59 -19.77
C SER A 103 1.06 -0.33 -18.99
N VAL A 104 1.98 0.32 -18.27
CA VAL A 104 2.91 -0.32 -17.33
C VAL A 104 2.13 -0.77 -16.10
N GLY A 105 1.36 -1.85 -16.24
CA GLY A 105 1.04 -2.78 -15.19
C GLY A 105 -0.34 -2.77 -14.54
N ILE A 106 -0.61 -3.88 -13.84
CA ILE A 106 -1.83 -4.07 -13.02
C ILE A 106 -1.56 -3.54 -11.63
N PHE A 107 -2.33 -2.54 -11.21
CA PHE A 107 -2.28 -1.96 -9.87
C PHE A 107 -3.47 -2.45 -9.06
N ALA A 108 -3.20 -3.09 -7.94
CA ALA A 108 -4.22 -3.53 -7.00
C ALA A 108 -3.84 -3.16 -5.57
N ILE A 109 -4.85 -2.91 -4.76
CA ILE A 109 -4.73 -2.63 -3.33
C ILE A 109 -5.38 -3.75 -2.53
N SER A 110 -4.87 -3.96 -1.33
CA SER A 110 -5.44 -4.93 -0.40
C SER A 110 -6.82 -4.50 0.08
N GLN A 111 -7.75 -5.43 0.06
CA GLN A 111 -9.01 -5.37 0.79
C GLN A 111 -8.88 -6.21 2.05
N SER A 112 -9.31 -5.67 3.20
CA SER A 112 -9.47 -6.40 4.48
C SER A 112 -8.21 -7.00 5.15
N CYS A 113 -6.99 -6.60 4.77
CA CYS A 113 -5.77 -7.02 5.50
C CYS A 113 -5.34 -6.00 6.56
N SER A 114 -4.53 -6.43 7.54
CA SER A 114 -3.83 -5.50 8.45
C SER A 114 -2.83 -4.65 7.67
N GLY A 115 -2.98 -3.32 7.78
CA GLY A 115 -2.19 -2.33 7.03
C GLY A 115 -2.67 -2.12 5.58
N VAL A 116 -1.88 -1.35 4.83
CA VAL A 116 -2.12 -1.08 3.41
C VAL A 116 -1.07 -1.80 2.59
N ALA A 117 -1.49 -2.68 1.67
CA ALA A 117 -0.61 -3.26 0.67
C ALA A 117 -1.06 -2.86 -0.74
N ALA A 118 -0.07 -2.65 -1.61
CA ALA A 118 -0.30 -2.41 -3.03
C ALA A 118 0.63 -3.33 -3.83
N ARG A 119 0.15 -3.81 -4.98
CA ARG A 119 0.94 -4.58 -5.93
C ARG A 119 0.86 -3.97 -7.32
N ALA A 120 1.99 -4.00 -8.02
CA ALA A 120 2.13 -3.59 -9.39
C ALA A 120 2.85 -4.69 -10.18
N TYR A 121 2.38 -5.02 -11.37
CA TYR A 121 2.96 -6.05 -12.22
C TYR A 121 3.34 -5.48 -13.57
N VAL A 122 4.57 -5.68 -14.04
CA VAL A 122 4.98 -5.29 -15.39
C VAL A 122 5.72 -6.44 -16.05
N LEU A 123 5.45 -6.68 -17.33
CA LEU A 123 6.24 -7.60 -18.14
C LEU A 123 7.43 -6.84 -18.74
N VAL A 124 8.63 -7.39 -18.57
CA VAL A 124 9.87 -6.79 -19.09
C VAL A 124 10.66 -7.83 -19.88
N SER A 125 11.34 -7.39 -20.93
CA SER A 125 12.18 -8.24 -21.78
C SER A 125 13.61 -8.34 -21.25
N LEU A 126 13.77 -8.62 -19.95
CA LEU A 126 15.06 -8.75 -19.27
C LEU A 126 15.11 -10.04 -18.45
N GLU A 127 16.31 -10.61 -18.30
CA GLU A 127 16.54 -11.75 -17.41
C GLU A 127 16.38 -11.34 -15.93
N PRO A 128 15.89 -12.22 -15.05
CA PRO A 128 15.66 -11.92 -13.64
C PRO A 128 16.88 -11.33 -12.91
N THR A 129 18.09 -11.83 -13.19
CA THR A 129 19.33 -11.34 -12.56
C THR A 129 19.59 -9.88 -12.87
N LYS A 130 19.39 -9.45 -14.12
CA LYS A 130 19.55 -8.04 -14.53
C LYS A 130 18.54 -7.14 -13.84
N ILE A 131 17.31 -7.63 -13.64
CA ILE A 131 16.28 -6.90 -12.90
C ILE A 131 16.71 -6.70 -11.45
N VAL A 132 17.24 -7.74 -10.80
CA VAL A 132 17.72 -7.66 -9.41
C VAL A 132 18.87 -6.65 -9.28
N GLU A 133 19.80 -6.60 -10.23
CA GLU A 133 20.89 -5.62 -10.26
C GLU A 133 20.37 -4.18 -10.38
N ILE A 134 19.42 -3.94 -11.30
CA ILE A 134 18.77 -2.63 -11.44
C ILE A 134 18.05 -2.24 -10.14
N LEU A 135 17.27 -3.15 -9.55
CA LEU A 135 16.51 -2.86 -8.32
C LEU A 135 17.42 -2.51 -7.13
N LYS A 136 18.60 -3.13 -7.03
CA LYS A 136 19.61 -2.82 -6.01
C LYS A 136 20.21 -1.43 -6.19
N ASP A 137 20.42 -1.01 -7.44
CA ASP A 137 20.97 0.31 -7.79
C ASP A 137 19.87 1.39 -7.80
N ARG A 138 19.24 1.61 -6.64
CA ARG A 138 18.06 2.46 -6.51
C ARG A 138 18.28 3.91 -6.98
N THR A 139 19.48 4.43 -6.78
CA THR A 139 19.84 5.82 -7.13
C THR A 139 19.92 6.04 -8.65
N SER A 140 20.11 5.01 -9.47
CA SER A 140 20.19 5.18 -10.93
C SER A 140 18.83 5.31 -11.61
N TRP A 141 17.76 4.74 -11.03
CA TRP A 141 16.44 4.74 -11.64
C TRP A 141 15.36 5.47 -10.84
N PHE A 142 15.53 5.67 -9.53
CA PHE A 142 14.55 6.36 -8.69
C PHE A 142 15.01 7.80 -8.39
N ARG A 143 14.54 8.76 -9.21
CA ARG A 143 14.97 10.17 -9.15
C ARG A 143 14.81 10.83 -7.77
N ASP A 144 13.85 10.39 -6.97
CA ASP A 144 13.59 10.96 -5.64
C ASP A 144 14.50 10.36 -4.55
N CYS A 145 15.21 9.26 -4.84
CA CYS A 145 16.23 8.71 -3.94
C CYS A 145 17.56 9.46 -4.12
N ARG A 146 17.85 10.36 -3.18
CA ARG A 146 19.06 11.18 -3.20
C ARG A 146 20.31 10.46 -2.71
N ASN A 147 20.15 9.50 -1.80
CA ASN A 147 21.25 8.73 -1.23
C ASN A 147 20.75 7.35 -0.75
N LEU A 148 21.63 6.36 -0.79
CA LEU A 148 21.45 5.02 -0.25
C LEU A 148 22.77 4.59 0.41
N GLU A 149 22.73 4.32 1.72
CA GLU A 149 23.89 3.90 2.50
C GLU A 149 23.58 2.60 3.25
N VAL A 150 24.50 1.64 3.20
CA VAL A 150 24.39 0.35 3.89
C VAL A 150 25.17 0.45 5.20
N LEU A 151 24.45 0.48 6.33
CA LEU A 151 25.04 0.66 7.66
C LEU A 151 25.59 -0.64 8.26
N THR A 152 25.07 -1.80 7.84
CA THR A 152 25.51 -3.11 8.32
C THR A 152 25.23 -4.17 7.26
N MET A 153 26.01 -5.26 7.30
CA MET A 153 25.76 -6.46 6.49
C MET A 153 25.86 -7.69 7.39
N LEU A 154 24.81 -8.49 7.41
CA LEU A 154 24.69 -9.70 8.20
C LEU A 154 24.71 -10.91 7.25
N PRO A 155 25.69 -11.82 7.37
CA PRO A 155 25.75 -13.00 6.51
C PRO A 155 24.59 -13.96 6.82
N VAL A 156 24.00 -14.51 5.77
CA VAL A 156 22.97 -15.53 5.83
C VAL A 156 23.59 -16.87 5.44
N GLY A 157 23.15 -17.98 6.04
CA GLY A 157 23.74 -19.32 5.84
C GLY A 157 23.70 -19.87 4.40
N ASN A 158 23.04 -19.18 3.48
CA ASN A 158 22.98 -19.50 2.04
C ASN A 158 24.02 -18.74 1.20
N GLY A 159 24.96 -18.02 1.82
CA GLY A 159 25.97 -17.21 1.13
C GLY A 159 25.48 -15.80 0.71
N GLY A 160 24.26 -15.42 1.11
CA GLY A 160 23.74 -14.06 0.96
C GLY A 160 24.04 -13.16 2.17
N THR A 161 23.62 -11.90 2.07
CA THR A 161 23.70 -10.91 3.17
C THR A 161 22.37 -10.17 3.30
N ILE A 162 22.04 -9.77 4.52
CA ILE A 162 20.99 -8.79 4.85
C ILE A 162 21.66 -7.47 5.25
#